data_AF-A0AAF0JLZ6-F1
#
_entry.id   AF-A0AAF0JLZ6-F1
#
_cell.length_a   1.000
_cell.length_b   1.000
_cell.length_c   1.000
_cell.angle_alpha   90.00
_cell.angle_beta   90.00
_cell.angle_gamma   90.00
#
_symmetry.space_group_name_H-M   'P 1'
#
loop_
_entity.id
_entity.type
_entity.pdbx_description
1 polymer ?
#
loop_
_entity_poly.entity_id
_entity_poly.type
_entity_poly.pdbx_seq_one_letter_code
_entity_poly.pdbx_strand_id
1 'polypeptide(L)'
;MIRYNNDEGFTGLEAAIVLIAFVVTASVFSYVVLGAGFFATQKTQEVVYTSVGQASSSVEILGDVYGNSTTVGGVDAKIDGIRFVAGLTAGGSPVDFSSTTLTFATENIVKKINNVTEINSSSKNVVVSQSSIGPDEWGIIDISNANAGQKDALLEDQEQFTIYVQLSSDTEVGMYEELSLEIRPAEGASYAIKRSAPPKIDKINILH
;
A
#
# COMPACT_ATOMS: atom_id res chain seq x y z
N MET A 1 88.78 18.22 14.83
CA MET A 1 87.34 18.50 14.71
C MET A 1 86.62 17.17 14.90
N ILE A 2 86.11 16.88 16.09
CA ILE A 2 85.49 15.58 16.43
C ILE A 2 83.98 15.72 16.16
N ARG A 3 83.45 14.92 15.24
CA ARG A 3 82.00 14.78 15.00
C ARG A 3 81.45 13.82 16.05
N TYR A 4 80.63 14.31 16.97
CA TYR A 4 79.75 13.47 17.78
C TYR A 4 78.58 13.03 16.89
N ASN A 5 78.54 11.75 16.54
CA ASN A 5 77.31 11.13 16.06
C ASN A 5 76.52 10.72 17.30
N ASN A 6 75.38 11.36 17.52
CA ASN A 6 74.44 11.02 18.56
C ASN A 6 73.52 9.92 17.98
N ASP A 7 73.89 8.65 18.18
CA ASP A 7 72.99 7.53 17.89
C ASP A 7 72.03 7.41 19.07
N GLU A 8 70.82 7.98 18.96
CA GLU A 8 69.75 7.81 19.93
C GLU A 8 69.29 6.33 19.92
N GLY A 9 69.43 5.65 21.06
CA GLY A 9 69.04 4.26 21.23
C GLY A 9 67.52 4.13 21.36
N PHE A 10 66.89 3.40 20.43
CA PHE A 10 65.47 3.06 20.49
C PHE A 10 65.18 2.19 21.73
N THR A 11 64.35 2.67 22.66
CA THR A 11 64.06 1.94 23.90
C THR A 11 62.84 1.03 23.76
N GLY A 12 62.86 -0.12 24.44
CA GLY A 12 61.70 -1.02 24.48
C GLY A 12 60.46 -0.40 25.13
N LEU A 13 60.63 0.65 25.93
CA LEU A 13 59.53 1.39 26.55
C LEU A 13 58.77 2.24 25.52
N GLU A 14 59.48 2.89 24.60
CA GLU A 14 58.86 3.63 23.48
C GLU A 14 58.09 2.68 22.56
N ALA A 15 58.65 1.50 22.28
CA ALA A 15 57.98 0.45 21.52
C ALA A 15 56.70 -0.06 22.22
N ALA A 16 56.73 -0.20 23.56
CA ALA A 16 55.59 -0.67 24.34
C ALA A 16 54.44 0.34 24.36
N ILE A 17 54.72 1.65 24.45
CA ILE A 17 53.68 2.70 24.39
C ILE A 17 52.99 2.68 23.02
N VAL A 18 53.76 2.58 21.93
CA VAL A 18 53.22 2.48 20.56
C VAL A 18 52.38 1.23 20.39
N LEU A 19 52.80 0.08 20.95
CA LEU A 19 52.04 -1.16 20.93
C LEU A 19 50.66 -1.00 21.60
N ILE A 20 50.60 -0.39 22.79
CA ILE A 20 49.34 -0.15 23.50
C ILE A 20 48.43 0.76 22.69
N ALA A 21 48.97 1.85 22.14
CA ALA A 21 48.20 2.76 21.29
C ALA A 21 47.61 2.03 20.07
N PHE A 22 48.37 1.16 19.43
CA PHE A 22 47.91 0.37 18.28
C PHE A 22 46.84 -0.66 18.64
N VAL A 23 46.96 -1.32 19.78
CA VAL A 23 45.95 -2.27 20.27
C VAL A 23 44.64 -1.55 20.64
N VAL A 24 44.73 -0.36 21.26
CA VAL A 24 43.56 0.44 21.62
C VAL A 24 42.87 1.00 20.38
N THR A 25 43.61 1.50 19.39
CA THR A 25 43.00 1.97 18.14
C THR A 25 42.34 0.81 17.39
N ALA A 26 42.99 -0.36 17.33
CA ALA A 26 42.41 -1.56 16.72
C ALA A 26 41.14 -2.04 17.45
N SER A 27 41.10 -1.98 18.79
CA SER A 27 39.93 -2.42 19.56
C SER A 27 38.74 -1.48 19.40
N VAL A 28 38.95 -0.16 19.45
CA VAL A 28 37.91 0.84 19.22
C VAL A 28 37.39 0.75 17.78
N PHE A 29 38.30 0.60 16.81
CA PHE A 29 37.93 0.39 15.42
C PHE A 29 37.07 -0.87 15.25
N SER A 30 37.48 -1.99 15.86
CA SER A 30 36.72 -3.25 15.81
C SER A 30 35.33 -3.12 16.44
N TYR A 31 35.21 -2.40 17.56
CA TYR A 31 33.92 -2.14 18.21
C TYR A 31 32.97 -1.35 17.29
N VAL A 32 33.48 -0.28 16.65
CA VAL A 32 32.69 0.53 15.71
C VAL A 32 32.29 -0.29 14.49
N VAL A 33 33.22 -1.08 13.92
CA VAL A 33 32.94 -1.93 12.76
C VAL A 33 31.89 -2.99 13.08
N LEU A 34 31.97 -3.65 14.24
CA LEU A 34 30.95 -4.60 14.68
C LEU A 34 29.60 -3.93 14.93
N GLY A 35 29.58 -2.75 15.58
CA GLY A 35 28.35 -1.99 15.80
C GLY A 35 27.67 -1.58 14.50
N ALA A 36 28.44 -1.05 13.54
CA ALA A 36 27.95 -0.73 12.20
C ALA A 36 27.50 -1.99 11.44
N GLY A 37 28.24 -3.10 11.58
CA GLY A 37 27.90 -4.38 10.99
C GLY A 37 26.57 -4.96 11.52
N PHE A 38 26.33 -4.88 12.82
CA PHE A 38 25.06 -5.30 13.42
C PHE A 38 23.90 -4.41 12.99
N PHE A 39 24.08 -3.09 12.96
CA PHE A 39 23.05 -2.16 12.46
C PHE A 39 22.72 -2.46 10.99
N ALA A 40 23.75 -2.63 10.14
CA ALA A 40 23.55 -2.98 8.74
C ALA A 40 22.83 -4.31 8.57
N THR A 41 23.16 -5.33 9.39
CA THR A 41 22.50 -6.63 9.36
C THR A 41 21.04 -6.54 9.79
N GLN A 42 20.75 -5.82 10.88
CA GLN A 42 19.37 -5.60 11.35
C GLN A 42 18.54 -4.86 10.30
N LYS A 43 19.10 -3.81 9.70
CA LYS A 43 18.40 -3.06 8.64
C LYS A 43 18.17 -3.90 7.40
N THR A 44 19.16 -4.73 7.02
CA THR A 44 19.02 -5.67 5.90
C THR A 44 17.91 -6.68 6.17
N GLN A 45 17.83 -7.23 7.37
CA GLN A 45 16.76 -8.15 7.74
C GLN A 45 15.39 -7.48 7.66
N GLU A 46 15.24 -6.28 8.24
CA GLU A 46 14.00 -5.50 8.15
C GLU A 46 13.58 -5.26 6.69
N VAL A 47 14.51 -4.78 5.85
CA VAL A 47 14.25 -4.52 4.42
C VAL A 47 13.89 -5.81 3.68
N VAL A 48 14.52 -6.94 3.97
CA VAL A 48 14.19 -8.23 3.32
C VAL A 48 12.76 -8.65 3.67
N TYR A 49 12.37 -8.55 4.94
CA TYR A 49 11.00 -8.90 5.36
C TYR A 49 9.95 -7.97 4.75
N THR A 50 10.16 -6.65 4.81
CA THR A 50 9.20 -5.69 4.23
C THR A 50 9.17 -5.76 2.70
N SER A 51 10.30 -6.04 2.04
CA SER A 51 10.33 -6.23 0.58
C SER A 51 9.56 -7.48 0.16
N VAL A 52 9.68 -8.58 0.91
CA VAL A 52 8.89 -9.80 0.63
C VAL A 52 7.41 -9.52 0.85
N GLY A 53 7.04 -8.89 1.98
CA GLY A 53 5.66 -8.48 2.25
C GLY A 53 5.09 -7.58 1.15
N GLN A 54 5.83 -6.56 0.72
CA GLN A 54 5.41 -5.65 -0.34
C GLN A 54 5.29 -6.32 -1.71
N ALA A 55 6.13 -7.32 -2.01
CA ALA A 55 6.06 -8.06 -3.27
C ALA A 55 4.98 -9.15 -3.28
N SER A 56 4.67 -9.75 -2.12
CA SER A 56 3.66 -10.81 -2.00
C SER A 56 2.26 -10.25 -1.76
N SER A 57 2.11 -9.09 -1.11
CA SER A 57 0.83 -8.45 -0.88
C SER A 57 0.31 -7.83 -2.18
N SER A 58 -0.68 -8.48 -2.79
CA SER A 58 -1.40 -7.94 -3.93
C SER A 58 -2.89 -8.13 -3.73
N VAL A 59 -3.66 -7.15 -4.17
CA VAL A 59 -5.13 -7.22 -4.20
C VAL A 59 -5.55 -7.64 -5.60
N GLU A 60 -6.53 -8.54 -5.68
CA GLU A 60 -7.19 -8.92 -6.92
C GLU A 60 -8.68 -8.60 -6.88
N ILE A 61 -9.29 -8.54 -8.06
CA ILE A 61 -10.73 -8.35 -8.21
C ILE A 61 -11.39 -9.68 -8.47
N LEU A 62 -12.32 -10.03 -7.60
CA LEU A 62 -13.05 -11.28 -7.66
C LEU A 62 -14.35 -11.06 -8.44
N GLY A 63 -14.45 -11.66 -9.61
CA GLY A 63 -15.63 -11.58 -10.48
C GLY A 63 -15.73 -10.28 -11.28
N ASP A 64 -16.96 -9.89 -11.60
CA ASP A 64 -17.25 -8.75 -12.45
C ASP A 64 -17.29 -7.42 -11.69
N VAL A 65 -17.03 -6.34 -12.42
CA VAL A 65 -17.17 -4.96 -11.93
C VAL A 65 -18.52 -4.42 -12.41
N TYR A 66 -19.32 -3.91 -11.48
CA TYR A 66 -20.65 -3.42 -11.75
C TYR A 66 -20.71 -1.89 -11.72
N GLY A 67 -21.40 -1.30 -12.70
CA GLY A 67 -21.76 0.10 -12.72
C GLY A 67 -23.21 0.30 -12.32
N ASN A 68 -23.45 1.06 -11.25
CA ASN A 68 -24.78 1.48 -10.82
C ASN A 68 -25.15 2.81 -11.47
N SER A 69 -26.45 2.99 -11.71
CA SER A 69 -27.01 4.24 -12.22
C SER A 69 -28.32 4.56 -11.51
N THR A 70 -28.44 5.79 -11.00
CA THR A 70 -29.69 6.33 -10.45
C THR A 70 -30.66 6.74 -11.57
N THR A 71 -30.14 7.18 -12.72
CA THR A 71 -30.94 7.66 -13.86
C THR A 71 -30.86 6.66 -15.02
N VAL A 72 -31.94 5.91 -15.25
CA VAL A 72 -31.99 4.84 -16.25
C VAL A 72 -32.79 5.23 -17.50
N GLY A 73 -32.38 4.69 -18.66
CA GLY A 73 -33.20 4.73 -19.88
C GLY A 73 -33.33 6.11 -20.52
N GLY A 74 -32.25 6.59 -21.14
CA GLY A 74 -32.22 7.82 -21.91
C GLY A 74 -30.81 8.16 -22.39
N VAL A 75 -30.67 9.25 -23.15
CA VAL A 75 -29.36 9.78 -23.57
C VAL A 75 -28.55 10.34 -22.39
N ASP A 76 -29.22 10.72 -21.31
CA ASP A 76 -28.62 11.29 -20.10
C ASP A 76 -28.32 10.23 -19.02
N ALA A 77 -28.56 8.95 -19.30
CA ALA A 77 -28.23 7.88 -18.37
C ALA A 77 -26.70 7.80 -18.23
N LYS A 78 -26.22 7.82 -16.98
CA LYS A 78 -24.80 7.77 -16.63
C LYS A 78 -24.57 6.83 -15.46
N ILE A 79 -23.39 6.25 -15.38
CA ILE A 79 -22.94 5.47 -14.23
C ILE A 79 -22.48 6.45 -13.16
N ASP A 80 -23.13 6.40 -12.00
CA ASP A 80 -22.84 7.22 -10.82
C ASP A 80 -22.25 6.41 -9.67
N GLY A 81 -22.14 5.09 -9.81
CA GLY A 81 -21.51 4.25 -8.81
C GLY A 81 -20.81 3.05 -9.41
N ILE A 82 -19.73 2.60 -8.77
CA ILE A 82 -18.96 1.43 -9.17
C ILE A 82 -18.90 0.46 -8.00
N ARG A 83 -19.25 -0.79 -8.23
CA ARG A 83 -19.21 -1.87 -7.23
C ARG A 83 -18.34 -3.01 -7.72
N PHE A 84 -17.42 -3.46 -6.88
CA PHE A 84 -16.58 -4.62 -7.16
C PHE A 84 -16.23 -5.33 -5.86
N VAL A 85 -15.71 -6.55 -5.99
CA VAL A 85 -15.24 -7.34 -4.86
C VAL A 85 -13.72 -7.43 -4.93
N ALA A 86 -13.06 -7.04 -3.85
CA ALA A 86 -11.61 -7.16 -3.68
C ALA A 86 -11.27 -8.36 -2.78
N GLY A 87 -10.25 -9.11 -3.17
CA GLY A 87 -9.67 -10.21 -2.39
C GLY A 87 -8.14 -10.15 -2.41
N LEU A 88 -7.49 -10.96 -1.58
CA LEU A 88 -6.04 -11.14 -1.65
C LEU A 88 -5.69 -12.11 -2.78
N THR A 89 -4.61 -11.83 -3.52
CA THR A 89 -4.03 -12.84 -4.41
C THR A 89 -3.58 -14.06 -3.61
N ALA A 90 -3.64 -15.26 -4.21
CA ALA A 90 -3.24 -16.49 -3.54
C ALA A 90 -1.83 -16.41 -2.89
N GLY A 91 -1.76 -16.61 -1.57
CA GLY A 91 -0.52 -16.52 -0.80
C GLY A 91 -0.06 -15.09 -0.47
N GLY A 92 -0.91 -14.09 -0.70
CA GLY A 92 -0.67 -12.70 -0.31
C GLY A 92 -0.76 -12.49 1.20
N SER A 93 -0.05 -11.49 1.70
CA SER A 93 -0.17 -11.07 3.10
C SER A 93 -1.40 -10.17 3.28
N PRO A 94 -1.95 -10.04 4.50
CA PRO A 94 -3.07 -9.15 4.77
C PRO A 94 -2.81 -7.70 4.32
N VAL A 95 -3.85 -7.03 3.81
CA VAL A 95 -3.75 -5.67 3.27
C VAL A 95 -4.69 -4.73 4.03
N ASP A 96 -4.15 -3.62 4.53
CA ASP A 96 -4.93 -2.61 5.27
C ASP A 96 -5.60 -1.60 4.32
N PHE A 97 -6.93 -1.64 4.27
CA PHE A 97 -7.75 -0.71 3.48
C PHE A 97 -7.94 0.66 4.15
N SER A 98 -7.54 0.84 5.42
CA SER A 98 -7.62 2.14 6.10
C SER A 98 -6.61 3.18 5.60
N SER A 99 -5.53 2.72 4.99
CA SER A 99 -4.49 3.55 4.37
C SER A 99 -4.44 3.42 2.85
N THR A 100 -5.38 2.66 2.26
CA THR A 100 -5.47 2.44 0.81
C THR A 100 -6.04 3.68 0.10
N THR A 101 -5.45 4.03 -1.04
CA THR A 101 -5.91 5.12 -1.90
C THR A 101 -6.55 4.60 -3.17
N LEU A 102 -7.75 5.08 -3.49
CA LEU A 102 -8.39 4.84 -4.78
C LEU A 102 -8.25 6.07 -5.67
N THR A 103 -7.86 5.85 -6.92
CA THR A 103 -7.77 6.91 -7.95
C THR A 103 -8.66 6.53 -9.13
N PHE A 104 -9.65 7.36 -9.40
CA PHE A 104 -10.53 7.24 -10.55
C PHE A 104 -10.02 8.09 -11.70
N ALA A 105 -10.14 7.59 -12.93
CA ALA A 105 -9.76 8.31 -14.13
C ALA A 105 -10.67 7.95 -15.31
N THR A 106 -10.93 8.96 -16.15
CA THR A 106 -11.45 8.81 -17.52
C THR A 106 -10.46 9.49 -18.48
N GLU A 107 -10.81 9.64 -19.76
CA GLU A 107 -9.95 10.35 -20.72
C GLU A 107 -9.65 11.80 -20.30
N ASN A 108 -10.61 12.44 -19.62
CA ASN A 108 -10.56 13.88 -19.35
C ASN A 108 -10.26 14.23 -17.88
N ILE A 109 -10.46 13.29 -16.96
CA ILE A 109 -10.45 13.56 -15.52
C ILE A 109 -9.64 12.50 -14.80
N VAL A 110 -8.83 12.93 -13.83
CA VAL A 110 -8.19 12.05 -12.83
C VAL A 110 -8.50 12.62 -11.46
N LYS A 111 -9.07 11.81 -10.58
CA LYS A 111 -9.53 12.24 -9.26
C LYS A 111 -9.24 11.18 -8.21
N LYS A 112 -8.72 11.61 -7.06
CA LYS A 112 -8.64 10.75 -5.88
C LYS A 112 -10.04 10.60 -5.29
N ILE A 113 -10.45 9.37 -5.02
CA ILE A 113 -11.69 9.05 -4.32
C ILE A 113 -11.37 8.86 -2.84
N ASN A 114 -12.07 9.59 -1.97
CA ASN A 114 -11.82 9.54 -0.53
C ASN A 114 -12.50 8.32 0.10
N ASN A 115 -11.93 7.74 1.15
CA ASN A 115 -12.63 6.73 1.93
C ASN A 115 -13.64 7.39 2.88
N VAL A 116 -14.74 6.69 3.17
CA VAL A 116 -15.64 7.08 4.26
C VAL A 116 -14.92 7.04 5.62
N THR A 117 -15.37 7.86 6.56
CA THR A 117 -14.72 8.06 7.88
C THR A 117 -14.69 6.82 8.77
N GLU A 118 -15.60 5.89 8.53
CA GLU A 118 -15.78 4.62 9.25
C GLU A 118 -14.61 3.66 8.98
N ILE A 119 -13.99 3.78 7.80
CA ILE A 119 -12.79 3.05 7.42
C ILE A 119 -11.59 3.66 8.17
N ASN A 120 -11.30 3.10 9.34
CA ASN A 120 -10.26 3.52 10.26
C ASN A 120 -9.59 2.29 10.88
N SER A 121 -8.26 2.31 11.05
CA SER A 121 -7.47 1.21 11.63
C SER A 121 -7.88 0.82 13.06
N SER A 122 -8.63 1.67 13.78
CA SER A 122 -9.14 1.38 15.13
C SER A 122 -10.57 0.83 15.17
N SER A 123 -11.27 0.82 14.04
CA SER A 123 -12.67 0.39 13.95
C SER A 123 -12.78 -1.13 13.88
N LYS A 124 -13.63 -1.74 14.72
CA LYS A 124 -13.92 -3.18 14.67
C LYS A 124 -14.92 -3.57 13.58
N ASN A 125 -15.64 -2.60 13.05
CA ASN A 125 -16.59 -2.76 11.96
C ASN A 125 -16.55 -1.50 11.08
N VAL A 126 -16.08 -1.65 9.85
CA VAL A 126 -15.98 -0.57 8.86
C VAL A 126 -17.06 -0.66 7.78
N VAL A 127 -17.98 -1.63 7.89
CA VAL A 127 -19.06 -1.81 6.91
C VAL A 127 -20.09 -0.69 7.03
N VAL A 128 -20.34 -0.02 5.91
CA VAL A 128 -21.30 1.08 5.78
C VAL A 128 -22.44 0.73 4.83
N SER A 129 -23.58 1.40 4.99
CA SER A 129 -24.64 1.33 3.98
C SER A 129 -24.20 2.04 2.70
N GLN A 130 -24.54 1.48 1.53
CA GLN A 130 -24.28 2.12 0.23
C GLN A 130 -24.84 3.56 0.17
N SER A 131 -25.97 3.82 0.82
CA SER A 131 -26.61 5.14 0.86
C SER A 131 -25.86 6.20 1.68
N SER A 132 -24.90 5.78 2.51
CA SER A 132 -24.12 6.67 3.37
C SER A 132 -22.83 7.15 2.69
N ILE A 133 -22.50 6.63 1.51
CA ILE A 133 -21.28 6.98 0.78
C ILE A 133 -21.56 8.24 -0.05
N GLY A 134 -20.81 9.32 0.23
CA GLY A 134 -20.97 10.61 -0.42
C GLY A 134 -20.34 10.68 -1.82
N PRO A 135 -20.51 11.82 -2.52
CA PRO A 135 -19.90 12.03 -3.84
C PRO A 135 -18.37 11.98 -3.77
N ASP A 136 -17.75 11.25 -4.70
CA ASP A 136 -16.31 10.96 -4.75
C ASP A 136 -15.77 10.26 -3.49
N GLU A 137 -16.63 9.48 -2.83
CA GLU A 137 -16.25 8.64 -1.72
C GLU A 137 -16.40 7.15 -2.06
N TRP A 138 -15.63 6.32 -1.37
CA TRP A 138 -15.75 4.87 -1.41
C TRP A 138 -15.86 4.30 0.00
N GLY A 139 -16.59 3.19 0.09
CA GLY A 139 -16.82 2.47 1.34
C GLY A 139 -16.86 0.97 1.12
N ILE A 140 -16.65 0.21 2.20
CA ILE A 140 -16.86 -1.23 2.23
C ILE A 140 -18.31 -1.45 2.61
N ILE A 141 -19.11 -2.01 1.70
CA ILE A 141 -20.55 -2.23 1.91
C ILE A 141 -20.88 -3.64 2.40
N ASP A 142 -19.95 -4.57 2.26
CA ASP A 142 -20.01 -5.89 2.89
C ASP A 142 -18.62 -6.51 2.99
N ILE A 143 -18.45 -7.40 3.98
CA ILE A 143 -17.28 -8.25 4.14
C ILE A 143 -17.77 -9.69 4.26
N SER A 144 -17.44 -10.50 3.25
CA SER A 144 -17.75 -11.93 3.22
C SER A 144 -16.62 -12.74 3.86
N ASN A 145 -16.98 -13.85 4.52
CA ASN A 145 -16.09 -14.74 5.27
C ASN A 145 -15.31 -14.08 6.42
N ALA A 146 -15.79 -12.93 6.90
CA ALA A 146 -15.18 -12.24 8.01
C ALA A 146 -15.13 -13.10 9.28
N ASN A 147 -14.04 -12.98 10.04
CA ASN A 147 -13.96 -13.56 11.37
C ASN A 147 -15.11 -13.04 12.27
N ALA A 148 -15.70 -13.90 13.09
CA ALA A 148 -16.88 -13.54 13.88
C ALA A 148 -16.60 -12.35 14.82
N GLY A 149 -17.21 -11.20 14.52
CA GLY A 149 -17.05 -9.97 15.31
C GLY A 149 -15.88 -9.07 14.89
N GLN A 150 -15.21 -9.38 13.77
CA GLN A 150 -14.17 -8.55 13.17
C GLN A 150 -14.55 -8.26 11.73
N LYS A 151 -15.04 -7.05 11.49
CA LYS A 151 -15.29 -6.49 10.15
C LYS A 151 -14.41 -5.26 9.99
N ASP A 152 -13.15 -5.36 10.41
CA ASP A 152 -12.21 -4.25 10.39
C ASP A 152 -11.72 -3.98 8.95
N ALA A 153 -10.81 -3.02 8.80
CA ALA A 153 -10.30 -2.61 7.49
C ALA A 153 -9.16 -3.52 6.97
N LEU A 154 -8.83 -4.62 7.67
CA LEU A 154 -7.76 -5.51 7.26
C LEU A 154 -8.34 -6.62 6.38
N LEU A 155 -7.96 -6.65 5.11
CA LEU A 155 -8.34 -7.73 4.22
C LEU A 155 -7.43 -8.93 4.48
N GLU A 156 -7.98 -10.00 5.07
CA GLU A 156 -7.26 -11.23 5.41
C GLU A 156 -7.48 -12.36 4.39
N ASP A 157 -6.78 -13.49 4.59
CA ASP A 157 -6.94 -14.67 3.74
C ASP A 157 -8.41 -15.16 3.74
N GLN A 158 -8.93 -15.45 2.55
CA GLN A 158 -10.31 -15.88 2.29
C GLN A 158 -11.42 -14.85 2.60
N GLU A 159 -11.08 -13.66 3.10
CA GLU A 159 -12.02 -12.55 3.21
C GLU A 159 -12.23 -11.86 1.85
N GLN A 160 -13.40 -11.28 1.67
CA GLN A 160 -13.74 -10.53 0.46
C GLN A 160 -14.43 -9.23 0.82
N PHE A 161 -13.87 -8.11 0.36
CA PHE A 161 -14.44 -6.79 0.57
C PHE A 161 -15.29 -6.40 -0.63
N THR A 162 -16.59 -6.23 -0.42
CA THR A 162 -17.45 -5.60 -1.42
C THR A 162 -17.31 -4.09 -1.28
N ILE A 163 -16.65 -3.48 -2.24
CA ILE A 163 -16.39 -2.04 -2.27
C ILE A 163 -17.40 -1.36 -3.17
N TYR A 164 -17.91 -0.23 -2.71
CA TYR A 164 -18.74 0.67 -3.49
C TYR A 164 -18.07 2.04 -3.56
N VAL A 165 -17.98 2.58 -4.77
CA VAL A 165 -17.50 3.92 -5.06
C VAL A 165 -18.69 4.73 -5.56
N GLN A 166 -18.96 5.87 -4.94
CA GLN A 166 -19.96 6.81 -5.39
C GLN A 166 -19.27 7.95 -6.16
N LEU A 167 -19.68 8.16 -7.39
CA LEU A 167 -19.17 9.22 -8.26
C LEU A 167 -20.02 10.49 -8.08
N SER A 168 -19.39 11.64 -8.31
CA SER A 168 -20.01 12.95 -8.38
C SER A 168 -20.40 13.28 -9.82
N SER A 169 -21.16 14.36 -10.02
CA SER A 169 -21.63 14.77 -11.35
C SER A 169 -20.52 15.09 -12.37
N ASP A 170 -19.31 15.42 -11.92
CA ASP A 170 -18.12 15.59 -12.76
C ASP A 170 -17.37 14.29 -13.02
N THR A 171 -17.58 13.22 -12.25
CA THR A 171 -16.92 11.92 -12.42
C THR A 171 -17.84 10.81 -12.94
N GLU A 172 -19.13 11.09 -13.11
CA GLU A 172 -20.09 10.19 -13.76
C GLU A 172 -19.66 9.77 -15.16
N VAL A 173 -19.86 8.48 -15.49
CA VAL A 173 -19.40 7.88 -16.74
C VAL A 173 -20.56 7.71 -17.71
N GLY A 174 -20.42 8.27 -18.91
CA GLY A 174 -21.40 8.18 -19.98
C GLY A 174 -21.36 6.85 -20.74
N MET A 175 -22.30 6.66 -21.66
CA MET A 175 -22.29 5.50 -22.58
C MET A 175 -21.01 5.47 -23.43
N TYR A 176 -20.46 4.28 -23.67
CA TYR A 176 -19.21 4.03 -24.41
C TYR A 176 -17.95 4.68 -23.82
N GLU A 177 -18.03 5.32 -22.66
CA GLU A 177 -16.88 5.95 -22.02
C GLU A 177 -16.04 4.89 -21.29
N GLU A 178 -14.72 5.02 -21.41
CA GLU A 178 -13.76 4.21 -20.67
C GLU A 178 -13.45 4.84 -19.31
N LEU A 179 -13.36 3.98 -18.30
CA LEU A 179 -12.95 4.34 -16.96
C LEU A 179 -11.80 3.48 -16.47
N SER A 180 -11.01 4.04 -15.57
CA SER A 180 -9.97 3.37 -14.84
C SER A 180 -10.11 3.66 -13.36
N LEU A 181 -10.13 2.62 -12.53
CA LEU A 181 -10.07 2.72 -11.08
C LEU A 181 -8.82 2.01 -10.58
N GLU A 182 -7.86 2.77 -10.05
CA GLU A 182 -6.64 2.22 -9.46
C GLU A 182 -6.78 2.13 -7.94
N ILE A 183 -6.54 0.93 -7.41
CA ILE A 183 -6.48 0.64 -5.98
C ILE A 183 -5.00 0.56 -5.61
N ARG A 184 -4.54 1.46 -4.72
CA ARG A 184 -3.17 1.48 -4.25
C ARG A 184 -3.12 1.32 -2.73
N PRO A 185 -2.83 0.11 -2.22
CA PRO A 185 -2.61 -0.10 -0.80
C PRO A 185 -1.33 0.60 -0.32
N ALA A 186 -1.19 0.79 1.00
CA ALA A 186 0.02 1.35 1.59
C ALA A 186 1.22 0.39 1.46
N GLU A 187 0.95 -0.91 1.55
CA GLU A 187 1.90 -1.99 1.31
C GLU A 187 1.32 -2.94 0.27
N GLY A 188 2.09 -3.26 -0.77
CA GLY A 188 1.69 -4.15 -1.84
C GLY A 188 1.70 -3.52 -3.23
N ALA A 189 1.31 -4.30 -4.23
CA ALA A 189 1.17 -3.84 -5.60
C ALA A 189 -0.14 -3.06 -5.80
N SER A 190 -0.11 -2.02 -6.64
CA SER A 190 -1.34 -1.37 -7.10
C SER A 190 -2.06 -2.23 -8.14
N TYR A 191 -3.38 -2.18 -8.12
CA TYR A 191 -4.24 -2.88 -9.06
C TYR A 191 -5.11 -1.89 -9.82
N ALA A 192 -5.03 -1.90 -11.15
CA ALA A 192 -5.82 -1.01 -12.00
C ALA A 192 -6.96 -1.77 -12.68
N ILE A 193 -8.20 -1.34 -12.42
CA ILE A 193 -9.42 -1.80 -13.08
C ILE A 193 -9.67 -0.89 -14.26
N LYS A 194 -9.52 -1.37 -15.49
CA LYS A 194 -9.92 -0.65 -16.70
C LYS A 194 -11.17 -1.28 -17.28
N ARG A 195 -12.21 -0.49 -17.48
CA ARG A 195 -13.50 -0.96 -18.00
C ARG A 195 -14.15 0.08 -18.89
N SER A 196 -15.10 -0.34 -19.72
CA SER A 196 -15.94 0.53 -20.55
C SER A 196 -17.41 0.39 -20.17
N ALA A 197 -18.12 1.52 -20.19
CA ALA A 197 -19.55 1.58 -19.99
C ALA A 197 -20.32 1.03 -21.21
N PRO A 198 -21.40 0.25 -21.01
CA PRO A 198 -22.17 -0.30 -22.11
C PRO A 198 -22.88 0.79 -22.94
N PRO A 199 -23.32 0.44 -24.16
CA PRO A 199 -24.08 1.34 -25.04
C PRO A 199 -25.44 1.76 -24.48
N LYS A 200 -26.00 0.97 -23.56
CA LYS A 200 -27.27 1.21 -22.89
C LYS A 200 -27.04 1.06 -21.39
N ILE A 201 -27.36 2.10 -20.65
CA ILE A 201 -27.21 2.12 -19.19
C ILE A 201 -28.55 1.73 -18.55
N ASP A 202 -28.51 0.57 -17.90
CA ASP A 202 -29.55 0.07 -17.01
C ASP A 202 -29.22 0.42 -15.55
N LYS A 203 -30.08 0.05 -14.60
CA LYS A 203 -29.85 0.36 -13.17
C LYS A 203 -28.56 -0.26 -12.63
N ILE A 204 -28.23 -1.45 -13.12
CA ILE A 204 -27.02 -2.20 -12.81
C ILE A 204 -26.47 -2.70 -14.14
N ASN A 205 -25.21 -2.39 -14.39
CA ASN A 205 -24.50 -2.71 -15.62
C ASN A 205 -23.28 -3.54 -15.28
N ILE A 206 -22.97 -4.54 -16.11
CA ILE A 206 -21.65 -5.18 -16.06
C ILE A 206 -20.72 -4.31 -16.90
N LEU A 207 -19.59 -3.94 -16.32
CA LEU A 207 -18.56 -3.17 -17.01
C LEU A 207 -17.55 -4.15 -17.61
N HIS A 208 -17.22 -3.94 -18.88
CA HIS A 208 -16.37 -4.85 -19.67
C HIS A 208 -14.97 -4.30 -19.85
#